data_AF-A0A846ZIA5-F1
#
_entry.id   AF-A0A846ZIA5-F1
#
_cell.length_a   1.000
_cell.length_b   1.000
_cell.length_c   1.000
_cell.angle_alpha   90.00
_cell.angle_beta   90.00
_cell.angle_gamma   90.00
#
_symmetry.space_group_name_H-M   'P 1'
#
loop_
_entity.id
_entity.type
_entity.pdbx_description
1 polymer ?
#
loop_
_entity_poly.entity_id
_entity_poly.type
_entity_poly.pdbx_seq_one_letter_code
_entity_poly.pdbx_strand_id
1 'polypeptide(L)'
;MKHKVWALFIALLTFSILMMLMILSIVANKHFYARIGSTFIGLLSIICSIFAIKKDGKLIWYNGLIFLLGVWFLLNPWLHITG
;
A
#
# COMPACT_ATOMS: atom_id res chain seq x y z
N MET A 1 1.46 14.81 21.14
CA MET A 1 0.31 15.10 20.26
C MET A 1 0.71 15.35 18.81
N LYS A 2 1.79 16.09 18.52
CA LYS A 2 2.24 16.42 17.15
C LYS A 2 2.41 15.20 16.21
N HIS A 3 3.05 14.11 16.68
CA HIS A 3 3.22 12.88 15.87
C HIS A 3 1.90 12.19 15.48
N LYS A 4 0.87 12.27 16.32
CA LYS A 4 -0.45 11.68 16.01
C LYS A 4 -1.16 12.47 14.90
N VAL A 5 -1.00 13.79 14.89
CA VAL A 5 -1.56 14.66 13.83
C VAL A 5 -0.90 14.38 12.49
N TRP A 6 0.43 14.25 12.46
CA TRP A 6 1.16 13.89 11.24
C TRP A 6 0.76 12.53 10.67
N ALA A 7 0.61 11.52 11.53
CA ALA A 7 0.13 10.20 11.10
C ALA A 7 -1.28 10.26 10.49
N LEU A 8 -2.17 11.08 11.06
CA LEU A 8 -3.54 11.28 10.59
C LEU A 8 -3.56 12.00 9.22
N PHE A 9 -2.70 13.01 9.03
CA PHE A 9 -2.52 13.67 7.74
C PHE A 9 -2.01 12.72 6.65
N ILE A 10 -1.01 11.90 6.96
CA ILE A 10 -0.47 10.91 6.02
C ILE A 10 -1.55 9.89 5.63
N ALA A 11 -2.33 9.41 6.59
CA ALA A 11 -3.44 8.49 6.35
C ALA A 11 -4.52 9.11 5.45
N LEU A 12 -4.92 10.36 5.72
CA LEU A 12 -5.90 11.08 4.91
C LEU A 12 -5.41 11.32 3.48
N LEU A 13 -4.15 11.72 3.31
CA LEU A 13 -3.55 11.95 2.00
C LEU A 13 -3.47 10.64 1.20
N THR A 14 -3.07 9.56 1.85
CA THR A 14 -3.04 8.22 1.27
C THR A 14 -4.43 7.78 0.81
N PHE A 15 -5.45 7.98 1.65
CA PHE A 15 -6.84 7.64 1.34
C PHE A 15 -7.38 8.47 0.16
N SER A 16 -7.07 9.77 0.11
CA SER A 16 -7.46 10.65 -0.98
C SER A 16 -6.89 10.19 -2.34
N ILE A 17 -5.60 9.84 -2.37
CA ILE A 17 -4.94 9.31 -3.58
C ILE A 17 -5.61 8.00 -4.05
N LEU A 18 -5.92 7.10 -3.12
CA LEU A 18 -6.58 5.83 -3.45
C LEU A 18 -7.98 6.04 -4.03
N MET A 19 -8.77 6.94 -3.44
CA MET A 19 -10.10 7.30 -3.93
C MET A 19 -10.02 7.92 -5.33
N MET A 20 -9.06 8.83 -5.55
CA MET A 20 -8.85 9.44 -6.87
C MET A 20 -8.50 8.39 -7.93
N LEU A 21 -7.60 7.45 -7.63
CA LEU A 21 -7.23 6.36 -8.54
C LEU A 21 -8.41 5.41 -8.82
N MET A 22 -9.24 5.14 -7.82
CA MET A 22 -10.46 4.33 -8.00
C MET A 22 -11.45 5.03 -8.93
N ILE A 23 -11.70 6.32 -8.73
CA ILE A 23 -12.58 7.12 -9.60
C ILE A 23 -12.04 7.14 -11.03
N LEU A 24 -10.74 7.39 -11.21
CA LEU A 24 -10.08 7.34 -12.52
C LEU A 24 -10.21 5.97 -13.18
N SER A 25 -10.08 4.89 -12.43
CA SER A 25 -10.25 3.53 -12.96
C SER A 25 -11.67 3.30 -13.48
N ILE A 26 -12.69 3.81 -12.78
CA ILE A 26 -14.10 3.66 -13.17
C ILE A 26 -14.42 4.56 -14.37
N VAL A 27 -14.06 5.85 -14.28
CA VAL A 27 -14.38 6.86 -15.31
C VAL A 27 -13.64 6.58 -16.60
N ALA A 28 -12.35 6.25 -16.54
CA ALA A 28 -11.56 5.95 -17.74
C ALA A 28 -11.76 4.50 -18.24
N ASN A 29 -12.49 3.66 -17.49
CA ASN A 29 -12.64 2.21 -17.72
C ASN A 29 -11.29 1.51 -18.02
N LYS A 30 -10.23 1.95 -17.34
CA LYS A 30 -8.86 1.47 -17.54
C LYS A 30 -8.38 0.80 -16.27
N HIS A 31 -8.20 -0.51 -16.35
CA HIS A 31 -7.59 -1.32 -15.28
C HIS A 31 -6.17 -0.86 -14.90
N PHE A 32 -5.51 -0.07 -15.74
CA PHE A 32 -4.22 0.54 -15.45
C PHE A 32 -4.22 1.36 -14.15
N TYR A 33 -5.27 2.15 -13.90
CA TYR A 33 -5.35 2.95 -12.67
C TYR A 33 -5.58 2.09 -11.42
N ALA A 34 -6.35 1.01 -11.55
CA ALA A 34 -6.48 0.00 -10.49
C ALA A 34 -5.15 -0.72 -10.21
N ARG A 35 -4.35 -1.01 -11.24
CA ARG A 35 -2.99 -1.58 -11.07
C ARG A 35 -2.06 -0.64 -10.30
N ILE A 36 -2.06 0.65 -10.64
CA ILE A 36 -1.29 1.68 -9.91
C ILE A 36 -1.76 1.76 -8.45
N GLY A 37 -3.07 1.79 -8.21
CA GLY A 37 -3.64 1.81 -6.86
C GLY A 37 -3.21 0.60 -6.01
N SER A 38 -3.32 -0.61 -6.57
CA SER A 38 -2.84 -1.84 -5.91
C SER A 38 -1.35 -1.78 -5.57
N THR A 39 -0.53 -1.30 -6.50
CA THR A 39 0.92 -1.15 -6.32
C THR A 39 1.24 -0.19 -5.17
N PHE A 40 0.49 0.92 -5.09
CA PHE A 40 0.63 1.91 -4.02
C PHE A 40 0.28 1.33 -2.64
N ILE A 41 -0.80 0.54 -2.54
CA ILE A 41 -1.17 -0.18 -1.30
C ILE A 41 -0.08 -1.18 -0.90
N GLY A 42 0.48 -1.90 -1.88
CA GLY A 42 1.59 -2.83 -1.65
C GLY A 42 2.82 -2.15 -1.04
N LEU A 43 3.25 -1.02 -1.62
CA LEU A 43 4.35 -0.19 -1.12
C LEU A 43 4.13 0.27 0.33
N LEU A 44 2.94 0.80 0.63
CA LEU A 44 2.60 1.25 1.98
C LEU A 44 2.62 0.11 3.00
N SER A 45 2.10 -1.06 2.61
CA SER A 45 2.10 -2.25 3.46
C SER A 45 3.53 -2.74 3.74
N ILE A 46 4.42 -2.69 2.75
CA ILE A 46 5.84 -3.02 2.92
C ILE A 46 6.52 -2.03 3.88
N ILE A 47 6.33 -0.73 3.69
CA ILE A 47 6.94 0.31 4.53
C ILE A 47 6.46 0.17 5.99
N CYS A 48 5.15 0.02 6.20
CA CYS A 48 4.57 -0.22 7.52
C CYS A 48 5.14 -1.50 8.15
N SER A 49 5.29 -2.57 7.37
CA SER A 49 5.86 -3.83 7.84
C SER A 49 7.32 -3.68 8.23
N ILE A 50 8.14 -2.95 7.49
CA ILE A 50 9.55 -2.73 7.84
C ILE A 50 9.67 -2.01 9.19
N PHE A 51 8.87 -0.96 9.40
CA PHE A 51 8.81 -0.27 10.70
C PHE A 51 8.35 -1.19 11.83
N ALA A 52 7.39 -2.07 11.55
CA ALA A 52 6.81 -2.96 12.55
C ALA A 52 7.66 -4.23 12.82
N ILE A 53 8.43 -4.70 11.83
CA ILE A 53 9.41 -5.79 11.94
C ILE A 53 10.65 -5.30 12.70
N LYS A 54 11.06 -4.04 12.50
CA LYS A 54 12.21 -3.41 13.15
C LYS A 54 11.78 -2.55 14.34
N LYS A 55 10.98 -3.11 15.25
CA LYS A 55 10.66 -2.45 16.52
C LYS A 55 11.68 -2.89 17.58
N ASP A 56 12.36 -1.93 18.19
CA ASP A 56 13.32 -2.15 19.29
C ASP A 56 14.49 -3.11 18.96
N GLY A 57 14.91 -3.16 17.68
CA GLY A 57 16.04 -3.98 17.22
C GLY A 57 15.79 -5.49 17.19
N LYS A 58 14.58 -5.96 17.50
CA LYS A 58 14.20 -7.38 17.45
C LYS A 58 13.32 -7.64 16.24
N LEU A 59 13.64 -8.69 15.47
CA LEU A 59 12.90 -9.08 14.29
C LEU A 59 11.59 -9.78 14.69
N ILE A 60 10.47 -9.07 14.61
CA ILE A 60 9.16 -9.65 14.93
C ILE A 60 8.57 -10.29 13.67
N TRP A 61 8.84 -11.58 13.49
CA TRP A 61 8.42 -12.39 12.33
C TRP A 61 6.91 -12.40 12.07
N TYR A 62 6.09 -12.12 13.08
CA TYR A 62 4.62 -11.99 12.93
C TYR A 62 4.23 -10.92 11.89
N ASN A 63 5.01 -9.85 11.75
CA ASN A 63 4.78 -8.81 10.74
C ASN A 63 5.33 -9.17 9.35
N GLY A 64 6.00 -10.32 9.21
CA GLY A 64 6.47 -10.84 7.93
C GLY A 64 5.33 -11.20 6.98
N LEU A 65 4.16 -11.59 7.51
CA LEU A 65 2.95 -11.83 6.69
C LEU A 65 2.47 -10.54 6.00
N ILE A 66 2.51 -9.42 6.70
CA ILE A 66 2.11 -8.11 6.13
C ILE A 66 3.10 -7.68 5.05
N PHE A 67 4.39 -7.99 5.23
CA PHE A 67 5.41 -7.77 4.20
C PHE A 67 5.14 -8.61 2.94
N LEU A 68 4.85 -9.91 3.10
CA LEU A 68 4.50 -10.79 1.98
C LEU A 68 3.24 -10.34 1.26
N LEU A 69 2.20 -9.94 1.99
CA LEU A 69 0.99 -9.36 1.42
C LEU A 69 1.31 -8.07 0.64
N GLY A 70 2.17 -7.20 1.18
CA GLY A 70 2.62 -6.00 0.50
C GLY A 70 3.35 -6.29 -0.81
N VAL A 71 4.25 -7.28 -0.81
CA VAL A 71 4.96 -7.75 -2.01
C VAL A 71 3.98 -8.34 -3.04
N TRP A 72 2.98 -9.10 -2.58
CA TRP A 72 1.93 -9.62 -3.45
C TRP A 72 1.13 -8.49 -4.11
N PHE A 73 0.62 -7.52 -3.34
CA PHE A 73 -0.12 -6.37 -3.89
C PHE A 73 0.74 -5.50 -4.81
N LEU A 74 2.05 -5.46 -4.58
CA LEU A 74 3.01 -4.76 -5.43
C LEU A 74 3.18 -5.44 -6.78
N LEU A 75 3.34 -6.78 -6.80
CA LEU A 75 3.75 -7.52 -7.99
C LEU A 75 2.58 -8.13 -8.77
N ASN A 76 1.56 -8.64 -8.09
CA ASN A 76 0.38 -9.28 -8.67
C ASN A 76 -0.27 -8.49 -9.83
N PRO A 77 -0.53 -7.17 -9.70
CA PRO A 77 -1.12 -6.40 -10.81
C PRO A 77 -0.24 -6.28 -12.06
N TRP A 78 1.08 -6.54 -11.96
CA TRP A 78 2.02 -6.53 -13.08
C TRP A 78 2.38 -7.92 -13.58
N LEU A 79 2.24 -8.94 -12.73
CA LEU A 79 2.46 -10.33 -13.11
C LEU A 79 1.25 -10.92 -13.86
N HIS A 80 0.04 -10.38 -13.65
CA HIS A 80 -1.11 -10.59 -14.52
C HIS A 80 -0.97 -9.81 -15.84
N ILE A 81 0.07 -10.14 -16.63
CA ILE A 81 0.15 -9.86 -18.07
C ILE A 81 -0.12 -11.20 -18.76
N THR A 82 -1.36 -11.70 -18.67
CA THR A 82 -1.98 -12.61 -19.64
C THR A 82 -3.46 -12.72 -19.27
N GLY A 83 -4.30 -12.19 -20.16
CA GLY A 83 -5.75 -12.09 -20.01
C GLY A 83 -6.23 -10.84 -20.73
#